data_AF-A0A7K6RVP2-F1
#
_entry.id   AF-A0A7K6RVP2-F1
#
_cell.length_a   1.000
_cell.length_b   1.000
_cell.length_c   1.000
_cell.angle_alpha   90.00
_cell.angle_beta   90.00
_cell.angle_gamma   90.00
#
_symmetry.space_group_name_H-M   'P 1'
#
loop_
_entity.id
_entity.type
_entity.pdbx_description
1 polymer ?
#
loop_
_entity_poly.entity_id
_entity_poly.type
_entity_poly.pdbx_seq_one_letter_code
_entity_poly.pdbx_strand_id
1 'polypeptide(L)'
;MSPRNGRRTGAHRAHSLARQLKTKRRRRDLDEIHGDLRPENAARLLRQEPDPDLPGCAQFYCLHCACVGRGGVEGLTAPGMKEHFRSKVHKKRLKQLREAPYTQEEAERAAGMGSYIPPKKVEVQTQPLDEAIEAEPSS
;
A
#
# COMPACT_ATOMS: atom_id res chain seq x y z
N MET A 1 52.63 20.56 -5.19
CA MET A 1 51.57 21.51 -4.76
C MET A 1 50.27 20.74 -4.60
N SER A 2 49.75 20.60 -3.38
CA SER A 2 48.48 19.90 -3.14
C SER A 2 47.30 20.75 -3.60
N PRO A 3 46.28 20.19 -4.27
CA PRO A 3 45.13 20.98 -4.71
C PRO A 3 44.38 21.55 -3.50
N ARG A 4 44.02 22.84 -3.57
CA ARG A 4 43.22 23.51 -2.54
C ARG A 4 41.83 22.85 -2.52
N ASN A 5 41.42 22.33 -1.37
CA ASN A 5 40.06 21.83 -1.16
C ASN A 5 39.06 22.97 -1.35
N GLY A 6 38.52 23.10 -2.56
CA GLY A 6 37.42 24.03 -2.85
C GLY A 6 36.16 23.60 -2.11
N ARG A 7 35.44 24.56 -1.50
CA ARG A 7 34.16 24.32 -0.85
C ARG A 7 33.16 23.82 -1.91
N ARG A 8 32.52 22.67 -1.67
CA ARG A 8 31.53 22.10 -2.59
C ARG A 8 30.24 22.93 -2.55
N THR A 9 30.17 23.99 -3.35
CA THR A 9 28.94 24.76 -3.55
C THR A 9 28.02 24.00 -4.52
N GLY A 10 26.79 23.71 -4.09
CA GLY A 10 25.76 23.07 -4.94
C GLY A 10 25.74 21.53 -4.96
N ALA A 11 26.76 20.84 -4.44
CA ALA A 11 26.82 19.37 -4.36
C ALA A 11 26.46 18.83 -2.96
N HIS A 12 25.48 19.44 -2.30
CA HIS A 12 25.01 18.97 -0.98
C HIS A 12 24.05 17.79 -1.18
N ARG A 13 24.44 16.61 -0.70
CA ARG A 13 23.55 15.45 -0.67
C ARG A 13 22.81 15.44 0.66
N ALA A 14 21.51 15.17 0.60
CA ALA A 14 20.76 14.89 1.80
C ALA A 14 21.18 13.51 2.32
N HIS A 15 21.77 13.46 3.51
CA HIS A 15 22.28 12.24 4.12
C HIS A 15 21.25 11.53 5.02
N SER A 16 20.07 12.14 5.24
CA SER A 16 19.07 11.64 6.18
C SER A 16 17.77 11.25 5.49
N LEU A 17 17.31 10.03 5.78
CA LEU A 17 15.98 9.55 5.42
C LEU A 17 14.89 10.05 6.37
N ALA A 18 15.24 10.77 7.44
CA ALA A 18 14.28 11.25 8.44
C ALA A 18 13.14 12.05 7.82
N ARG A 19 13.38 12.81 6.75
CA ARG A 19 12.32 13.55 6.04
C ARG A 19 11.24 12.65 5.45
N GLN A 20 11.61 11.45 4.99
CA GLN A 20 10.69 10.47 4.40
C GLN A 20 9.97 9.65 5.47
N LEU A 21 10.62 9.38 6.61
CA LEU A 21 10.08 8.57 7.71
C LEU A 21 9.21 9.37 8.69
N LYS A 22 9.00 10.67 8.47
CA LYS A 22 8.12 11.51 9.31
C LYS A 22 6.69 10.99 9.32
N THR A 23 6.04 11.09 10.47
CA THR A 23 4.65 10.69 10.70
C THR A 23 3.67 11.34 9.71
N LYS A 24 3.87 12.63 9.38
CA LYS A 24 3.04 13.37 8.40
C LYS A 24 3.01 12.76 6.98
N ARG A 25 3.95 11.88 6.64
CA ARG A 25 4.07 11.24 5.31
C ARG A 25 4.04 9.72 5.41
N ARG A 26 3.63 9.19 6.56
CA ARG A 26 3.59 7.75 6.82
C ARG A 26 2.48 7.14 5.99
N ARG A 27 2.79 6.00 5.38
CA ARG A 27 1.81 5.20 4.63
C ARG A 27 1.08 4.29 5.60
N ARG A 28 -0.07 3.79 5.16
CA ARG A 28 -0.85 2.78 5.88
C ARG A 28 -0.01 1.54 6.18
N ASP A 29 -0.10 1.06 7.41
CA ASP A 29 0.63 -0.12 7.87
C ASP A 29 0.01 -1.43 7.33
N LEU A 30 0.68 -2.56 7.54
CA LEU A 30 0.25 -3.85 6.98
C LEU A 30 -0.98 -4.42 7.71
N ASP A 31 -0.98 -4.33 9.03
CA ASP A 31 -2.06 -4.71 9.94
C ASP A 31 -3.35 -3.94 9.68
N GLU A 32 -3.27 -2.63 9.45
CA GLU A 32 -4.42 -1.82 9.04
C GLU A 32 -5.04 -2.33 7.72
N ILE A 33 -4.19 -2.69 6.75
CA ILE A 33 -4.65 -3.21 5.45
C ILE A 33 -5.31 -4.60 5.59
N HIS A 34 -4.86 -5.43 6.53
CA HIS A 34 -5.57 -6.68 6.84
C HIS A 34 -6.98 -6.44 7.40
N GLY A 35 -7.19 -5.33 8.12
CA GLY A 35 -8.53 -4.89 8.53
C GLY A 35 -9.38 -4.40 7.34
N ASP A 36 -8.77 -3.66 6.41
CA ASP A 36 -9.42 -3.16 5.20
C ASP A 36 -9.79 -4.29 4.20
N LEU A 37 -9.03 -5.40 4.21
CA LEU A 37 -9.28 -6.58 3.38
C LEU A 37 -10.55 -7.36 3.77
N ARG A 38 -11.15 -7.07 4.92
CA ARG A 38 -12.44 -7.68 5.30
C ARG A 38 -13.53 -7.24 4.31
N PRO A 39 -14.44 -8.14 3.91
CA PRO A 39 -15.39 -7.87 2.83
C PRO A 39 -16.27 -6.63 3.06
N GLU A 40 -16.64 -6.38 4.32
CA GLU A 40 -17.42 -5.21 4.75
C GLU A 40 -16.69 -3.89 4.43
N ASN A 41 -15.39 -3.83 4.75
CA ASN A 41 -14.56 -2.65 4.51
C ASN A 41 -14.16 -2.55 3.04
N ALA A 42 -13.83 -3.67 2.41
CA ALA A 42 -13.41 -3.73 1.02
C ALA A 42 -14.47 -3.15 0.08
N ALA A 43 -15.76 -3.49 0.27
CA ALA A 43 -16.84 -2.96 -0.55
C ALA A 43 -16.99 -1.44 -0.41
N ARG A 44 -16.88 -0.93 0.82
CA ARG A 44 -16.96 0.51 1.11
C ARG A 44 -15.79 1.28 0.52
N LEU A 45 -14.58 0.74 0.61
CA LEU A 45 -13.37 1.40 0.11
C LEU A 45 -13.25 1.33 -1.41
N LEU A 46 -13.84 0.31 -2.06
CA LEU A 46 -13.93 0.23 -3.52
C LEU A 46 -14.96 1.21 -4.09
N ARG A 47 -16.08 1.40 -3.41
CA ARG A 47 -17.18 2.29 -3.83
C ARG A 47 -17.12 3.63 -3.09
N GLN A 48 -15.98 4.32 -3.19
CA GLN A 48 -15.85 5.67 -2.64
C GLN A 48 -16.62 6.67 -3.50
N GLU A 49 -17.21 7.68 -2.86
CA GLU A 49 -17.83 8.81 -3.55
C GLU A 49 -16.74 9.61 -4.28
N PRO A 50 -16.99 10.07 -5.51
CA PRO A 50 -15.97 10.75 -6.29
C PRO A 50 -15.57 12.09 -5.65
N ASP A 51 -14.32 12.17 -5.19
CA ASP A 51 -13.75 13.37 -4.57
C ASP A 51 -12.87 14.13 -5.57
N PRO A 52 -13.22 15.37 -5.97
CA PRO A 52 -12.45 16.15 -6.94
C PRO A 52 -11.07 16.59 -6.45
N ASP A 53 -10.80 16.57 -5.14
CA ASP A 53 -9.51 16.95 -4.58
C ASP A 53 -8.47 15.82 -4.71
N LEU A 54 -8.91 14.59 -4.94
CA LEU A 54 -8.05 13.43 -5.08
C LEU A 54 -7.77 13.08 -6.55
N PRO A 55 -6.58 12.54 -6.85
CA PRO A 55 -6.25 12.08 -8.18
C PRO A 55 -7.23 10.99 -8.64
N GLY A 56 -7.75 11.09 -9.87
CA GLY A 56 -8.66 10.08 -10.44
C GLY A 56 -10.02 10.04 -9.77
N CYS A 57 -10.42 11.15 -9.14
CA CYS A 57 -11.65 11.29 -8.36
C CYS A 57 -11.85 10.17 -7.33
N ALA A 58 -10.75 9.65 -6.77
CA ALA A 58 -10.73 8.49 -5.86
C ALA A 58 -11.34 7.18 -6.42
N GLN A 59 -11.69 7.10 -7.72
CA GLN A 59 -12.36 5.94 -8.32
C GLN A 59 -11.41 4.74 -8.50
N PHE A 60 -10.13 5.00 -8.76
CA PHE A 60 -9.13 3.95 -9.04
C PHE A 60 -8.30 3.61 -7.78
N TYR A 61 -8.93 2.93 -6.82
CA TYR A 61 -8.32 2.60 -5.53
C TYR A 61 -7.84 1.15 -5.40
N CYS A 62 -6.59 0.96 -4.97
CA CYS A 62 -6.03 -0.36 -4.65
C CYS A 62 -6.01 -0.61 -3.14
N LEU A 63 -6.77 -1.61 -2.66
CA LEU A 63 -6.84 -1.98 -1.24
C LEU A 63 -5.48 -2.40 -0.68
N HIS A 64 -4.75 -3.23 -1.43
CA HIS A 64 -3.47 -3.81 -0.98
C HIS A 64 -2.38 -2.77 -0.74
N CYS A 65 -2.39 -1.69 -1.53
CA CYS A 65 -1.40 -0.63 -1.46
C CYS A 65 -1.91 0.61 -0.70
N ALA A 66 -3.19 0.62 -0.29
CA ALA A 66 -3.88 1.74 0.34
C ALA A 66 -3.59 3.08 -0.33
N CYS A 67 -3.64 3.10 -1.66
CA CYS A 67 -3.16 4.23 -2.45
C CYS A 67 -4.02 4.37 -3.71
N VAL A 68 -4.50 5.60 -3.93
CA VAL A 68 -5.10 6.02 -5.19
C VAL A 68 -3.96 6.28 -6.17
N GLY A 69 -3.50 5.24 -6.85
CA GLY A 69 -2.41 5.32 -7.83
C GLY A 69 -1.01 5.50 -7.23
N ARG A 70 -0.06 4.67 -7.64
CA ARG A 70 1.32 4.74 -7.15
C ARG A 70 2.06 5.89 -7.83
N GLY A 71 2.18 7.03 -7.14
CA GLY A 71 3.26 8.00 -7.33
C GLY A 71 3.35 8.61 -8.73
N GLY A 72 2.54 9.64 -8.99
CA GLY A 72 2.59 10.40 -10.23
C GLY A 72 1.28 10.26 -11.01
N VAL A 73 1.09 11.20 -11.93
CA VAL A 73 -0.12 11.51 -12.72
C VAL A 73 -0.69 10.30 -13.51
N GLU A 74 -0.02 9.15 -13.49
CA GLU A 74 -0.32 7.94 -14.25
C GLU A 74 -1.40 7.05 -13.61
N GLY A 75 -1.75 7.25 -12.33
CA GLY A 75 -2.79 6.49 -11.62
C GLY A 75 -4.22 7.03 -11.79
N LEU A 76 -4.42 8.06 -12.63
CA LEU A 76 -5.71 8.76 -12.79
C LEU A 76 -6.72 8.00 -13.65
N THR A 77 -6.27 7.00 -14.40
CA THR A 77 -7.01 6.42 -15.53
C THR A 77 -7.00 4.89 -15.46
N ALA A 78 -8.03 4.24 -16.00
CA ALA A 78 -8.16 2.78 -16.09
C ALA A 78 -6.89 2.00 -16.51
N PRO A 79 -6.09 2.40 -17.53
CA PRO A 79 -4.86 1.68 -17.87
C PRO A 79 -3.78 1.74 -16.79
N GLY A 80 -3.71 2.84 -16.02
CA GLY A 80 -2.76 3.00 -14.92
C GLY A 80 -2.98 2.00 -13.79
N MET A 81 -4.22 1.60 -13.55
CA MET A 81 -4.55 0.56 -12.57
C MET A 81 -4.09 -0.83 -13.06
N LYS A 82 -4.25 -1.14 -14.35
CA LYS A 82 -3.75 -2.38 -14.95
C LYS A 82 -2.22 -2.46 -14.85
N GLU A 83 -1.51 -1.36 -15.05
CA GLU A 83 -0.06 -1.29 -14.86
C GLU A 83 0.36 -1.42 -13.39
N HIS A 84 -0.38 -0.79 -12.46
CA HIS A 84 -0.15 -0.92 -11.02
C HIS A 84 -0.12 -2.39 -10.58
N PHE A 85 -1.09 -3.20 -11.02
CA PHE A 85 -1.14 -4.63 -10.69
C PHE A 85 0.06 -5.42 -11.23
N ARG A 86 0.59 -5.03 -12.40
CA ARG A 86 1.78 -5.66 -13.00
C ARG A 86 3.08 -5.23 -12.30
N SER A 87 3.07 -4.08 -11.63
CA SER A 87 4.24 -3.50 -10.97
C SER A 87 4.85 -4.42 -9.90
N LYS A 88 6.19 -4.41 -9.78
CA LYS A 88 6.91 -5.22 -8.79
C LYS A 88 6.49 -4.90 -7.36
N VAL A 89 6.10 -3.65 -7.11
CA VAL A 89 5.81 -3.24 -5.74
C VAL A 89 4.43 -3.72 -5.28
N HIS A 90 3.46 -3.80 -6.19
CA HIS A 90 2.19 -4.47 -5.89
C HIS A 90 2.43 -5.95 -5.59
N LYS A 91 3.20 -6.65 -6.43
CA LYS A 91 3.56 -8.06 -6.22
C LYS A 91 4.29 -8.28 -4.88
N LYS A 92 5.19 -7.37 -4.50
CA LYS A 92 5.86 -7.39 -3.19
C LYS A 92 4.87 -7.24 -2.04
N ARG A 93 3.87 -6.36 -2.18
CA ARG A 93 2.85 -6.12 -1.15
C ARG A 93 1.92 -7.32 -0.98
N LEU A 94 1.50 -7.96 -2.08
CA LEU A 94 0.77 -9.22 -2.03
C LEU A 94 1.55 -10.32 -1.31
N LYS A 95 2.87 -10.41 -1.53
CA LYS A 95 3.70 -11.38 -0.80
C LYS A 95 3.73 -11.08 0.71
N GLN A 96 3.79 -9.81 1.10
CA GLN A 96 3.76 -9.41 2.52
C GLN A 96 2.42 -9.72 3.19
N LEU A 97 1.30 -9.52 2.49
CA LEU A 97 -0.05 -9.75 3.02
C LEU A 97 -0.42 -11.25 3.10
N ARG A 98 0.38 -12.15 2.54
CA ARG A 98 0.15 -13.61 2.67
C ARG A 98 0.49 -14.14 4.07
N GLU A 99 1.26 -13.39 4.83
CA GLU A 99 1.63 -13.72 6.20
C GLU A 99 0.63 -13.06 7.15
N ALA A 100 0.28 -13.72 8.26
CA ALA A 100 -0.55 -13.10 9.27
C ALA A 100 0.10 -11.79 9.78
N PRO A 101 -0.68 -10.73 10.02
CA PRO A 101 -0.14 -9.49 10.56
C PRO A 101 0.44 -9.72 11.96
N TYR A 102 1.60 -9.12 12.20
CA TYR A 102 2.20 -9.09 13.52
C TYR A 102 1.33 -8.27 14.47
N THR A 103 1.00 -8.83 15.63
CA THR A 103 0.13 -8.18 16.63
C THR A 103 0.90 -7.91 17.91
N GLN A 104 0.41 -6.96 18.71
CA GLN A 104 1.01 -6.66 20.01
C GLN A 104 0.99 -7.88 20.94
N GLU A 105 -0.05 -8.70 20.90
CA GLU A 105 -0.13 -9.96 21.66
C GLU A 105 1.01 -10.92 21.29
N GLU A 106 1.43 -10.95 20.03
CA GLU A 106 2.57 -11.76 19.58
C GLU A 106 3.88 -11.24 20.18
N ALA A 107 4.03 -9.92 20.30
CA ALA A 107 5.18 -9.29 20.96
C ALA A 107 5.24 -9.64 22.45
N GLU A 108 4.10 -9.60 23.14
CA GLU A 108 3.98 -9.93 24.56
C GLU A 108 4.27 -11.42 24.81
N ARG A 109 3.78 -12.31 23.94
CA ARG A 109 4.10 -13.74 23.97
C ARG A 109 5.61 -13.98 23.78
N ALA A 110 6.24 -13.27 22.83
CA ALA A 110 7.69 -13.36 22.62
C ALA A 110 8.50 -12.84 23.82
N ALA A 111 7.96 -11.88 24.56
CA ALA A 111 8.53 -11.40 25.82
C ALA A 111 8.31 -12.34 27.02
N GLY A 112 7.66 -13.51 26.82
CA GLY A 112 7.40 -14.51 27.85
C GLY A 112 6.04 -14.38 28.54
N MET A 113 5.17 -13.46 28.08
CA MET A 113 3.81 -13.29 28.59
C MET A 113 2.79 -14.07 27.73
N GLY A 114 2.95 -15.40 27.63
CA GLY A 114 1.96 -16.28 26.98
C GLY A 114 2.55 -17.51 26.26
N SER A 115 1.70 -18.25 25.55
CA SER A 115 2.07 -19.46 24.79
C SER A 115 2.40 -19.16 23.32
N TYR A 116 3.37 -19.87 22.74
CA TYR A 116 3.74 -19.76 21.33
C TYR A 116 2.62 -20.27 20.41
N ILE A 117 2.28 -19.47 19.39
CA ILE A 117 1.32 -19.84 18.33
C ILE A 117 2.01 -19.60 16.98
N PRO A 118 2.05 -20.59 16.08
CA PRO A 118 2.67 -20.40 14.77
C PRO A 118 1.85 -19.44 13.89
N PRO A 119 2.50 -18.61 13.05
CA PRO A 119 1.82 -17.68 12.16
C PRO A 119 1.01 -18.43 11.10
N LYS A 120 -0.25 -18.04 10.92
CA LYS A 120 -1.13 -18.61 9.90
C LYS A 120 -0.87 -17.95 8.55
N LYS A 121 -0.95 -18.71 7.47
CA LYS A 121 -0.89 -18.18 6.10
C LYS A 121 -2.29 -17.67 5.74
N VAL A 122 -2.36 -16.44 5.25
CA VAL A 122 -3.60 -15.81 4.78
C VAL A 122 -3.61 -15.87 3.25
N GLU A 123 -4.67 -16.41 2.67
CA GLU A 123 -4.87 -16.36 1.23
C GLU A 123 -5.46 -15.01 0.84
N VAL A 124 -4.64 -14.19 0.19
CA VAL A 124 -5.06 -12.87 -0.29
C VAL A 124 -5.44 -13.00 -1.76
N GLN A 125 -6.73 -12.87 -2.03
CA GLN A 125 -7.25 -12.79 -3.38
C GLN A 125 -7.12 -11.36 -3.90
N THR A 126 -6.59 -11.19 -5.11
CA THR A 126 -6.51 -9.88 -5.75
C THR A 126 -7.91 -9.40 -6.13
N GLN A 127 -8.15 -8.09 -5.98
CA GLN A 127 -9.41 -7.45 -6.37
C GLN A 127 -9.74 -7.83 -7.83
N PRO A 128 -10.96 -8.27 -8.14
CA PRO A 128 -11.40 -8.37 -9.52
C PRO A 128 -11.42 -6.95 -10.11
N LEU A 129 -10.75 -6.76 -11.24
CA LEU A 129 -11.06 -5.64 -12.13
C LEU A 129 -12.49 -5.89 -12.62
N ASP A 130 -13.35 -4.87 -12.61
CA ASP A 130 -14.80 -4.93 -12.90
C ASP A 130 -15.18 -5.35 -14.33
N GLU A 131 -14.56 -6.40 -14.87
CA GLU A 131 -14.98 -7.08 -16.10
C GLU A 131 -16.01 -8.20 -15.81
N ALA A 132 -16.40 -8.39 -14.55
CA ALA A 132 -17.33 -9.44 -14.10
C ALA A 132 -18.72 -8.95 -13.65
N ILE A 133 -18.94 -7.64 -13.51
CA ILE A 133 -20.24 -7.08 -13.04
C ILE A 133 -21.19 -6.74 -14.21
N GLU A 134 -20.67 -6.59 -15.43
CA GLU A 134 -21.46 -6.31 -16.65
C GLU A 134 -22.09 -7.57 -17.30
N ALA A 135 -22.05 -8.73 -16.63
CA ALA A 135 -22.51 -10.01 -17.18
C ALA A 135 -23.82 -10.53 -16.56
N GLU A 136 -24.65 -9.65 -15.98
CA GLU A 136 -26.05 -9.98 -15.67
C GLU A 136 -26.92 -9.53 -16.87
N PRO A 137 -27.36 -10.43 -17.77
CA PRO A 137 -28.28 -10.06 -18.81
C PRO A 137 -29.61 -9.66 -18.17
N SER A 138 -29.98 -8.40 -18.39
CA SER A 138 -31.33 -7.88 -18.18
C SER A 138 -32.37 -8.89 -18.68
N SER A 139 -33.13 -9.48 -17.75
CA SER A 139 -34.33 -10.26 -18.07
C SER A 139 -35.53 -9.33 -18.20
#